data_AF-A0A9P6STL2-F1
#
_entry.id   AF-A0A9P6STL2-F1
#
_cell.length_a   1.000
_cell.length_b   1.000
_cell.length_c   1.000
_cell.angle_alpha   90.00
_cell.angle_beta   90.00
_cell.angle_gamma   90.00
#
_symmetry.space_group_name_H-M   'P 1'
#
loop_
_entity.id
_entity.type
_entity.pdbx_description
1 polymer ?
#
loop_
_entity_poly.entity_id
_entity_poly.type
_entity_poly.pdbx_seq_one_letter_code
_entity_poly.pdbx_strand_id
1 'polypeptide(L)'
;YLFNYARIAGSPADSAVGFPTETNNHITVVRNGKFYIFETLHLPSKPSSVLSPREIMIQLERIKKMADDDNTNVPEVGILSTGQRDQAAKDRTTLFEAHFSNRAHMAKIESSIFVLCLDSTSPSTSEEFSRACWHGDGASRWFDKCFQLIVFANGRAGMNGEHSKMDATPTSRLCRFMIDEAQARDLPDFRNLNAEDLYECASALDKPKPLNFVTSKALDKAIADAHVYFKTTVEAHEMVPTEFKGYGKGLIKAFKMSPDAYVQMALQLAYYRKHGELVATYESAATRKYRHGRTETARSCSIESKAFCEAMDNPDMDLKARAAACRAAVARHAKYTAWAVDGQAVDRHLLGLRLIRKPEEPVPAIFSDPVFARSCRWRLSTSQISDDCFIAYGWGEVVPDGYGCAYMVKERELYFCVTSLQLGSREFGQHIVDALEDMRFMFEEVRKIEKAEAAQAALVAAALEAERAAAEATQRANQGDLEISTAVSTAAPALISRSPSPPAVSSPAPRTSLFFQKDDPVLRTALARNAMATAQEKYWSGIDDIAFDDTPTGSLGSLRIKAKPTSPTSSSANMSGMRSRSGSQQSGVRPRSDSGAQKRTFLAILMGEDSVLGRIRARRGTTSSNKSPLAP
;
A
#
# COMPACT_ATOMS: atom_id res chain seq x y z
N TYR A 1 3.72 2.83 -17.29
CA TYR A 1 4.00 1.54 -16.63
C TYR A 1 2.74 0.83 -16.15
N LEU A 2 1.77 1.44 -15.44
CA LEU A 2 0.52 0.73 -15.10
C LEU A 2 -0.22 0.19 -16.34
N PHE A 3 -0.45 1.07 -17.32
CA PHE A 3 -1.09 0.74 -18.59
C PHE A 3 -0.07 0.69 -19.74
N ASN A 4 -0.46 0.00 -20.82
CA ASN A 4 0.31 -0.11 -22.07
C ASN A 4 1.77 -0.50 -21.83
N TYR A 5 1.95 -1.54 -21.00
CA TYR A 5 3.26 -2.04 -20.58
C TYR A 5 3.30 -3.56 -20.59
N ALA A 6 4.45 -4.09 -20.99
CA ALA A 6 4.85 -5.46 -20.76
C ALA A 6 6.33 -5.53 -20.36
N ARG A 7 6.63 -6.46 -19.47
CA ARG A 7 7.95 -7.07 -19.37
C ARG A 7 8.15 -7.93 -20.62
N ILE A 8 9.35 -7.93 -21.16
CA ILE A 8 9.70 -8.68 -22.36
C ILE A 8 10.88 -9.59 -22.02
N ALA A 9 10.64 -10.91 -22.08
CA ALA A 9 11.68 -11.92 -21.90
C ALA A 9 12.84 -11.70 -22.87
N GLY A 10 14.08 -11.64 -22.36
CA GLY A 10 15.25 -11.27 -23.15
C GLY A 10 16.59 -11.71 -22.55
N SER A 11 17.63 -11.70 -23.39
CA SER A 11 19.01 -12.04 -23.02
C SER A 11 19.95 -10.89 -23.41
N PRO A 12 20.92 -10.49 -22.56
CA PRO A 12 21.28 -11.07 -21.26
C PRO A 12 20.34 -10.69 -20.10
N ALA A 13 19.31 -9.88 -20.34
CA ALA A 13 18.30 -9.54 -19.34
C ALA A 13 16.95 -9.19 -19.99
N ASP A 14 15.87 -9.36 -19.23
CA ASP A 14 14.53 -8.90 -19.60
C ASP A 14 14.49 -7.37 -19.74
N SER A 15 13.64 -6.89 -20.66
CA SER A 15 13.39 -5.46 -20.85
C SER A 15 11.98 -5.06 -20.40
N ALA A 16 11.79 -3.76 -20.17
CA ALA A 16 10.61 -3.19 -19.52
C ALA A 16 9.98 -2.15 -20.46
N VAL A 17 9.07 -2.59 -21.33
CA VAL A 17 8.64 -1.83 -22.51
C VAL A 17 7.28 -1.18 -22.26
N GLY A 18 7.24 0.15 -22.41
CA GLY A 18 6.01 0.92 -22.53
C GLY A 18 5.68 1.17 -24.00
N PHE A 19 4.40 1.17 -24.35
CA PHE A 19 3.90 1.35 -25.71
C PHE A 19 3.10 2.67 -25.82
N PRO A 20 3.15 3.40 -26.95
CA PRO A 20 2.46 4.69 -27.09
C PRO A 20 0.95 4.57 -26.88
N THR A 21 0.40 5.38 -25.99
CA THR A 21 -1.01 5.39 -25.60
C THR A 21 -1.94 5.81 -26.74
N GLU A 22 -1.42 6.60 -27.66
CA GLU A 22 -2.16 7.23 -28.77
C GLU A 22 -2.57 6.19 -29.81
N THR A 23 -1.77 5.11 -29.94
CA THR A 23 -1.93 4.08 -30.99
C THR A 23 -2.32 2.70 -30.46
N ASN A 24 -2.35 2.49 -29.13
CA ASN A 24 -2.57 1.17 -28.51
C ASN A 24 -3.79 1.18 -27.58
N ASN A 25 -4.96 1.35 -28.18
CA ASN A 25 -6.22 1.56 -27.47
C ASN A 25 -7.00 0.28 -27.17
N HIS A 26 -6.43 -0.91 -27.44
CA HIS A 26 -7.07 -2.20 -27.20
C HIS A 26 -6.76 -2.79 -25.82
N ILE A 27 -7.70 -3.57 -25.28
CA ILE A 27 -7.39 -4.54 -24.21
C ILE A 27 -7.18 -5.93 -24.80
N THR A 28 -6.46 -6.77 -24.07
CA THR A 28 -6.39 -8.21 -24.31
C THR A 28 -7.35 -8.91 -23.37
N VAL A 29 -8.13 -9.87 -23.86
CA VAL A 29 -8.98 -10.73 -23.04
C VAL A 29 -8.52 -12.18 -23.23
N VAL A 30 -8.41 -12.95 -22.15
CA VAL A 30 -8.09 -14.38 -22.18
C VAL A 30 -9.17 -15.20 -21.48
N ARG A 31 -9.54 -16.33 -22.09
CA ARG A 31 -10.51 -17.29 -21.56
C ARG A 31 -10.24 -18.68 -22.14
N ASN A 32 -10.20 -19.71 -21.29
CA ASN A 32 -9.95 -21.10 -21.71
C ASN A 32 -8.67 -21.21 -22.59
N GLY A 33 -7.56 -20.57 -22.17
CA GLY A 33 -6.31 -20.45 -22.94
C GLY A 33 -6.36 -19.54 -24.19
N LYS A 34 -7.55 -19.15 -24.67
CA LYS A 34 -7.76 -18.40 -25.93
C LYS A 34 -7.67 -16.90 -25.70
N PHE A 35 -6.86 -16.22 -26.51
CA PHE A 35 -6.61 -14.77 -26.44
C PHE A 35 -7.39 -14.01 -27.53
N TYR A 36 -7.95 -12.86 -27.15
CA TYR A 36 -8.74 -11.97 -28.00
C TYR A 36 -8.36 -10.51 -27.76
N ILE A 37 -8.65 -9.64 -28.73
CA ILE A 37 -8.56 -8.18 -28.57
C ILE A 37 -9.82 -7.46 -29.06
N PHE A 38 -10.13 -6.32 -28.45
CA PHE A 38 -11.00 -5.29 -29.03
C PHE A 38 -10.47 -3.90 -28.67
N GLU A 39 -10.70 -2.92 -29.54
CA GLU A 39 -10.34 -1.51 -29.30
C GLU A 39 -11.33 -0.88 -28.31
N THR A 40 -10.84 -0.10 -27.34
CA THR A 40 -11.68 0.57 -26.31
C THR A 40 -12.14 1.96 -26.73
N LEU A 41 -11.68 2.46 -27.87
CA LEU A 41 -12.19 3.67 -28.53
C LEU A 41 -13.01 3.29 -29.76
N HIS A 42 -13.96 4.14 -30.11
CA HIS A 42 -14.56 4.11 -31.43
C HIS A 42 -13.54 4.35 -32.55
N LEU A 43 -13.75 3.69 -33.70
CA LEU A 43 -12.96 3.94 -34.91
C LEU A 43 -13.16 5.37 -35.44
N PRO A 44 -12.23 5.90 -36.28
CA PRO A 44 -12.20 7.32 -36.69
C PRO A 44 -13.41 7.88 -37.46
N SER A 45 -14.43 7.05 -37.75
CA SER A 45 -15.72 7.47 -38.28
C SER A 45 -16.64 8.12 -37.24
N LYS A 46 -16.33 8.01 -35.94
CA LYS A 46 -16.86 8.83 -34.85
C LYS A 46 -15.72 9.69 -34.26
N PRO A 47 -16.00 10.81 -33.56
CA PRO A 47 -15.02 11.40 -32.64
C PRO A 47 -14.54 10.32 -31.64
N SER A 48 -13.30 10.43 -31.18
CA SER A 48 -12.60 9.40 -30.39
C SER A 48 -13.14 9.25 -28.96
N SER A 49 -14.37 8.78 -28.83
CA SER A 49 -15.01 8.44 -27.56
C SER A 49 -14.66 7.01 -27.14
N VAL A 50 -14.43 6.84 -25.84
CA VAL A 50 -14.34 5.53 -25.19
C VAL A 50 -15.67 4.80 -25.38
N LEU A 51 -15.62 3.48 -25.61
CA LEU A 51 -16.81 2.64 -25.62
C LEU A 51 -17.56 2.76 -24.29
N SER A 52 -18.90 2.87 -24.37
CA SER A 52 -19.76 2.86 -23.18
C SER A 52 -19.70 1.51 -22.45
N PRO A 53 -20.07 1.43 -21.17
CA PRO A 53 -20.13 0.17 -20.43
C PRO A 53 -20.97 -0.91 -21.13
N ARG A 54 -22.06 -0.52 -21.81
CA ARG A 54 -22.91 -1.41 -22.61
C ARG A 54 -22.18 -1.96 -23.84
N GLU A 55 -21.47 -1.10 -24.56
CA GLU A 55 -20.67 -1.51 -25.74
C GLU A 55 -19.49 -2.41 -25.33
N ILE A 56 -18.81 -2.11 -24.21
CA ILE A 56 -17.76 -2.97 -23.64
C ILE A 56 -18.33 -4.35 -23.28
N MET A 57 -19.48 -4.41 -22.60
CA MET A 57 -20.11 -5.68 -22.24
C MET A 57 -20.44 -6.52 -23.47
N ILE A 58 -21.00 -5.94 -24.53
CA ILE A 58 -21.29 -6.66 -25.78
C ILE A 58 -20.02 -7.30 -26.37
N GLN A 59 -18.85 -6.64 -26.26
CA GLN A 59 -17.57 -7.23 -26.69
C GLN A 59 -17.14 -8.39 -25.78
N LEU A 60 -17.37 -8.31 -24.46
CA LEU A 60 -17.06 -9.38 -23.51
C LEU A 60 -18.00 -10.59 -23.67
N GLU A 61 -19.29 -10.39 -23.94
CA GLU A 61 -20.24 -11.46 -24.25
C GLU A 61 -19.89 -12.16 -25.57
N ARG A 62 -19.55 -11.38 -26.61
CA ARG A 62 -19.03 -11.91 -27.88
C ARG A 62 -17.80 -12.79 -27.64
N ILE A 63 -16.83 -12.33 -26.85
CA ILE A 63 -15.61 -13.10 -26.51
C ILE A 63 -15.96 -14.36 -25.70
N LYS A 64 -16.81 -14.24 -24.68
CA LYS A 64 -17.26 -15.39 -23.87
C LYS A 64 -17.90 -16.46 -24.77
N LYS A 65 -18.83 -16.07 -25.64
CA LYS A 65 -19.48 -16.99 -26.58
C LYS A 65 -18.47 -17.59 -27.56
N MET A 66 -17.60 -16.78 -28.16
CA MET A 66 -16.56 -17.25 -29.08
C MET A 66 -15.59 -18.23 -28.42
N ALA A 67 -15.31 -18.12 -27.12
CA ALA A 67 -14.40 -19.00 -26.37
C ALA A 67 -15.07 -20.23 -25.75
N ASP A 68 -16.40 -20.22 -25.59
CA ASP A 68 -17.18 -21.35 -25.03
C ASP A 68 -17.83 -22.22 -26.13
N ASP A 69 -18.23 -21.64 -27.27
CA ASP A 69 -18.73 -22.39 -28.44
C ASP A 69 -17.59 -23.11 -29.19
N ASP A 70 -16.39 -22.53 -29.18
CA ASP A 70 -15.21 -23.02 -29.90
C ASP A 70 -14.50 -24.16 -29.14
N ASN A 71 -14.78 -25.38 -29.56
CA ASN A 71 -14.19 -26.60 -29.02
C ASN A 71 -12.83 -26.98 -29.67
N THR A 72 -12.21 -26.11 -30.48
CA THR A 72 -10.86 -26.38 -30.99
C THR A 72 -9.81 -26.33 -29.87
N ASN A 73 -8.88 -27.28 -29.88
CA ASN A 73 -7.72 -27.23 -29.01
C ASN A 73 -6.71 -26.21 -29.57
N VAL A 74 -6.31 -25.22 -28.77
CA VAL A 74 -5.36 -24.16 -29.15
C VAL A 74 -4.05 -24.34 -28.41
N PRO A 75 -2.90 -23.86 -28.95
CA PRO A 75 -1.67 -23.82 -28.17
C PRO A 75 -1.82 -22.85 -26.99
N GLU A 76 -1.66 -23.35 -25.76
CA GLU A 76 -1.84 -22.62 -24.50
C GLU A 76 -0.70 -21.65 -24.19
N VAL A 77 -0.34 -20.78 -25.15
CA VAL A 77 0.88 -19.94 -25.15
C VAL A 77 1.06 -19.04 -23.91
N GLY A 78 0.00 -18.78 -23.13
CA GLY A 78 0.08 -18.06 -21.86
C GLY A 78 1.03 -18.72 -20.85
N ILE A 79 1.12 -20.06 -20.86
CA ILE A 79 2.00 -20.82 -19.97
C ILE A 79 3.48 -20.44 -20.12
N LEU A 80 3.89 -20.01 -21.32
CA LEU A 80 5.28 -19.61 -21.60
C LEU A 80 5.71 -18.38 -20.78
N SER A 81 4.76 -17.55 -20.33
CA SER A 81 5.03 -16.42 -19.44
C SER A 81 5.35 -16.82 -17.99
N THR A 82 5.16 -18.10 -17.62
CA THR A 82 5.50 -18.64 -16.30
C THR A 82 6.97 -19.10 -16.18
N GLY A 83 7.65 -19.31 -17.31
CA GLY A 83 8.96 -19.97 -17.35
C GLY A 83 10.08 -19.19 -16.66
N GLN A 84 11.14 -19.92 -16.27
CA GLN A 84 12.43 -19.33 -15.91
C GLN A 84 12.91 -18.43 -17.07
N ARG A 85 13.47 -17.25 -16.76
CA ARG A 85 13.55 -16.14 -17.71
C ARG A 85 14.47 -16.36 -18.92
N ASP A 86 15.57 -17.09 -18.74
CA ASP A 86 16.43 -17.50 -19.86
C ASP A 86 15.72 -18.50 -20.77
N GLN A 87 14.84 -19.34 -20.22
CA GLN A 87 14.00 -20.25 -21.00
C GLN A 87 12.86 -19.50 -21.70
N ALA A 88 12.14 -18.61 -21.01
CA ALA A 88 11.11 -17.75 -21.60
C ALA A 88 11.65 -16.89 -22.76
N ALA A 89 12.91 -16.44 -22.69
CA ALA A 89 13.58 -15.74 -23.79
C ALA A 89 13.80 -16.63 -25.02
N LYS A 90 14.10 -17.93 -24.83
CA LYS A 90 14.18 -18.92 -25.93
C LYS A 90 12.79 -19.27 -26.46
N ASP A 91 11.83 -19.50 -25.58
CA ASP A 91 10.46 -19.89 -25.95
C ASP A 91 9.76 -18.78 -26.74
N ARG A 92 10.04 -17.51 -26.41
CA ARG A 92 9.70 -16.33 -27.22
C ARG A 92 10.26 -16.43 -28.64
N THR A 93 11.51 -16.85 -28.80
CA THR A 93 12.13 -17.07 -30.12
C THR A 93 11.46 -18.23 -30.85
N THR A 94 11.26 -19.38 -30.20
CA THR A 94 10.53 -20.55 -30.73
C THR A 94 9.12 -20.18 -31.22
N LEU A 95 8.38 -19.39 -30.43
CA LEU A 95 7.05 -18.86 -30.79
C LEU A 95 7.10 -17.99 -32.06
N PHE A 96 8.16 -17.21 -32.22
CA PHE A 96 8.39 -16.30 -33.34
C PHE A 96 8.98 -16.96 -34.59
N GLU A 97 9.50 -18.18 -34.47
CA GLU A 97 9.98 -19.03 -35.55
C GLU A 97 8.90 -20.00 -36.05
N ALA A 98 7.98 -20.43 -35.17
CA ALA A 98 6.86 -21.29 -35.52
C ALA A 98 5.98 -20.70 -36.63
N HIS A 99 5.69 -19.39 -36.59
CA HIS A 99 5.01 -18.69 -37.68
C HIS A 99 5.18 -17.16 -37.60
N PHE A 100 5.16 -16.48 -38.75
CA PHE A 100 5.35 -15.02 -38.81
C PHE A 100 4.22 -14.23 -38.13
N SER A 101 2.97 -14.72 -38.16
CA SER A 101 1.82 -14.03 -37.52
C SER A 101 1.93 -13.99 -36.00
N ASN A 102 2.63 -14.94 -35.37
CA ASN A 102 2.79 -15.01 -33.92
C ASN A 102 3.47 -13.75 -33.37
N ARG A 103 4.38 -13.13 -34.14
CA ARG A 103 5.00 -11.84 -33.78
C ARG A 103 3.97 -10.71 -33.67
N ALA A 104 3.01 -10.65 -34.60
CA ALA A 104 1.94 -9.64 -34.59
C ALA A 104 0.90 -9.90 -33.49
N HIS A 105 0.55 -11.17 -33.24
CA HIS A 105 -0.32 -11.55 -32.13
C HIS A 105 0.30 -11.22 -30.77
N MET A 106 1.58 -11.57 -30.57
CA MET A 106 2.33 -11.25 -29.36
C MET A 106 2.42 -9.75 -29.11
N ALA A 107 2.76 -8.96 -30.14
CA ALA A 107 2.83 -7.50 -30.04
C ALA A 107 1.50 -6.88 -29.58
N LYS A 108 0.34 -7.45 -29.97
CA LYS A 108 -0.97 -7.01 -29.49
C LYS A 108 -1.24 -7.39 -28.02
N ILE A 109 -0.70 -8.50 -27.49
CA ILE A 109 -0.75 -8.81 -26.04
C ILE A 109 0.16 -7.83 -25.27
N GLU A 110 1.36 -7.58 -25.77
CA GLU A 110 2.35 -6.72 -25.12
C GLU A 110 1.91 -5.26 -25.05
N SER A 111 1.35 -4.73 -26.14
CA SER A 111 1.00 -3.31 -26.25
C SER A 111 -0.37 -2.91 -25.69
N SER A 112 -1.25 -3.87 -25.38
CA SER A 112 -2.59 -3.60 -24.86
C SER A 112 -2.59 -2.79 -23.56
N ILE A 113 -3.70 -2.12 -23.24
CA ILE A 113 -3.83 -1.29 -22.04
C ILE A 113 -3.61 -2.16 -20.78
N PHE A 114 -4.29 -3.32 -20.72
CA PHE A 114 -4.12 -4.38 -19.71
C PHE A 114 -4.65 -5.74 -20.24
N VAL A 115 -4.50 -6.81 -19.45
CA VAL A 115 -5.07 -8.15 -19.73
C VAL A 115 -6.26 -8.42 -18.81
N LEU A 116 -7.37 -8.92 -19.37
CA LEU A 116 -8.56 -9.35 -18.64
C LEU A 116 -8.72 -10.88 -18.75
N CYS A 117 -8.66 -11.58 -17.62
CA CYS A 117 -8.89 -13.02 -17.54
C CYS A 117 -10.38 -13.27 -17.19
N LEU A 118 -11.15 -13.78 -18.15
CA LEU A 118 -12.54 -14.22 -17.94
C LEU A 118 -12.54 -15.70 -17.58
N ASP A 119 -12.23 -15.98 -16.32
CA ASP A 119 -11.99 -17.31 -15.78
C ASP A 119 -13.30 -18.12 -15.67
N SER A 120 -13.25 -19.41 -16.00
CA SER A 120 -14.40 -20.33 -15.94
C SER A 120 -14.56 -20.98 -14.56
N THR A 121 -13.55 -20.88 -13.68
CA THR A 121 -13.62 -21.42 -12.31
C THR A 121 -14.50 -20.55 -11.40
N SER A 122 -14.89 -21.11 -10.25
CA SER A 122 -15.70 -20.45 -9.22
C SER A 122 -15.12 -20.70 -7.83
N PRO A 123 -13.93 -20.14 -7.50
CA PRO A 123 -13.27 -20.36 -6.22
C PRO A 123 -14.17 -19.93 -5.06
N SER A 124 -14.34 -20.82 -4.08
CA SER A 124 -15.28 -20.70 -2.97
C SER A 124 -14.58 -20.29 -1.67
N THR A 125 -13.50 -20.96 -1.29
CA THR A 125 -12.73 -20.64 -0.08
C THR A 125 -11.81 -19.43 -0.29
N SER A 126 -11.24 -18.91 0.81
CA SER A 126 -10.17 -17.90 0.76
C SER A 126 -8.87 -18.47 0.15
N GLU A 127 -8.61 -19.77 0.37
CA GLU A 127 -7.41 -20.47 -0.13
C GLU A 127 -7.49 -20.71 -1.65
N GLU A 128 -8.61 -21.28 -2.15
CA GLU A 128 -8.88 -21.42 -3.59
C GLU A 128 -8.78 -20.09 -4.33
N PHE A 129 -9.40 -19.03 -3.79
CA PHE A 129 -9.38 -17.71 -4.42
C PHE A 129 -7.98 -17.10 -4.47
N SER A 130 -7.19 -17.26 -3.39
CA SER A 130 -5.82 -16.75 -3.35
C SER A 130 -4.93 -17.47 -4.37
N ARG A 131 -5.03 -18.80 -4.47
CA ARG A 131 -4.29 -19.61 -5.46
C ARG A 131 -4.73 -19.31 -6.91
N ALA A 132 -6.03 -19.15 -7.14
CA ALA A 132 -6.58 -18.82 -8.46
C ALA A 132 -6.21 -17.40 -8.94
N CYS A 133 -6.02 -16.45 -8.02
CA CYS A 133 -5.47 -15.12 -8.32
C CYS A 133 -3.95 -15.12 -8.48
N TRP A 134 -3.22 -15.94 -7.73
CA TRP A 134 -1.76 -15.95 -7.73
C TRP A 134 -1.16 -16.66 -8.95
N HIS A 135 -1.62 -17.88 -9.25
CA HIS A 135 -1.10 -18.69 -10.35
C HIS A 135 -2.20 -19.20 -11.31
N GLY A 136 -3.40 -19.48 -10.82
CA GLY A 136 -4.47 -20.06 -11.64
C GLY A 136 -4.04 -21.37 -12.31
N ASP A 137 -4.43 -21.52 -13.58
CA ASP A 137 -4.05 -22.60 -14.50
C ASP A 137 -2.70 -22.38 -15.20
N GLY A 138 -2.10 -21.19 -15.08
CA GLY A 138 -0.91 -20.76 -15.81
C GLY A 138 -1.17 -20.40 -17.28
N ALA A 139 -2.07 -21.12 -17.96
CA ALA A 139 -2.43 -20.93 -19.36
C ALA A 139 -3.34 -19.72 -19.63
N SER A 140 -4.40 -19.51 -18.85
CA SER A 140 -5.38 -18.43 -19.04
C SER A 140 -4.93 -17.11 -18.40
N ARG A 141 -3.65 -16.77 -18.55
CA ARG A 141 -2.92 -15.67 -17.90
C ARG A 141 -1.83 -15.12 -18.81
N TRP A 142 -1.31 -13.93 -18.51
CA TRP A 142 -0.08 -13.40 -19.10
C TRP A 142 0.76 -12.65 -18.05
N PHE A 143 1.66 -13.37 -17.37
CA PHE A 143 2.38 -12.86 -16.19
C PHE A 143 3.41 -11.77 -16.51
N ASP A 144 3.77 -11.60 -17.79
CA ASP A 144 4.63 -10.51 -18.27
C ASP A 144 3.89 -9.16 -18.43
N LYS A 145 2.56 -9.10 -18.17
CA LYS A 145 1.79 -7.84 -18.21
C LYS A 145 1.89 -7.08 -16.88
N CYS A 146 1.91 -5.74 -16.90
CA CYS A 146 1.99 -4.94 -15.65
C CYS A 146 0.94 -5.38 -14.61
N PHE A 147 -0.30 -5.58 -15.07
CA PHE A 147 -1.33 -6.24 -14.31
C PHE A 147 -2.29 -6.97 -15.25
N GLN A 148 -2.94 -7.98 -14.69
CA GLN A 148 -4.06 -8.70 -15.28
C GLN A 148 -5.22 -8.70 -14.27
N LEU A 149 -6.39 -8.24 -14.72
CA LEU A 149 -7.63 -8.27 -13.94
C LEU A 149 -8.27 -9.64 -14.14
N ILE A 150 -8.59 -10.35 -13.05
CA ILE A 150 -9.13 -11.70 -13.10
C ILE A 150 -10.57 -11.66 -12.59
N VAL A 151 -11.51 -12.17 -13.38
CA VAL A 151 -12.94 -12.25 -13.03
C VAL A 151 -13.39 -13.70 -13.16
N PHE A 152 -13.90 -14.26 -12.06
CA PHE A 152 -14.35 -15.64 -11.96
C PHE A 152 -15.84 -15.78 -12.32
N ALA A 153 -16.27 -16.99 -12.68
CA ALA A 153 -17.65 -17.26 -13.09
C ALA A 153 -18.68 -17.03 -11.96
N ASN A 154 -18.25 -17.01 -10.69
CA ASN A 154 -19.07 -16.63 -9.53
C ASN A 154 -19.04 -15.11 -9.21
N GLY A 155 -18.52 -14.28 -10.11
CA GLY A 155 -18.48 -12.82 -9.95
C GLY A 155 -17.43 -12.29 -8.98
N ARG A 156 -16.65 -13.16 -8.32
CA ARG A 156 -15.47 -12.74 -7.57
C ARG A 156 -14.44 -12.18 -8.56
N ALA A 157 -13.74 -11.12 -8.15
CA ALA A 157 -12.66 -10.53 -8.93
C ALA A 157 -11.39 -10.37 -8.10
N GLY A 158 -10.25 -10.52 -8.75
CA GLY A 158 -8.91 -10.33 -8.18
C GLY A 158 -7.96 -9.74 -9.21
N MET A 159 -6.72 -9.50 -8.84
CA MET A 159 -5.72 -8.92 -9.74
C MET A 159 -4.34 -9.48 -9.44
N ASN A 160 -3.57 -9.69 -10.50
CA ASN A 160 -2.21 -10.22 -10.49
C ASN A 160 -1.31 -9.24 -11.27
N GLY A 161 -0.02 -9.11 -10.92
CA GLY A 161 0.82 -8.07 -11.55
C GLY A 161 2.31 -8.26 -11.46
N GLU A 162 3.01 -7.69 -12.45
CA GLU A 162 4.45 -7.81 -12.66
C GLU A 162 5.21 -6.70 -11.90
N HIS A 163 6.18 -7.10 -11.07
CA HIS A 163 6.75 -6.25 -10.02
C HIS A 163 8.02 -5.48 -10.44
N SER A 164 8.58 -5.70 -11.64
CA SER A 164 9.85 -5.07 -12.04
C SER A 164 9.80 -3.54 -12.05
N LYS A 165 8.74 -2.95 -12.62
CA LYS A 165 8.52 -1.49 -12.70
C LYS A 165 7.38 -0.97 -11.84
N MET A 166 6.68 -1.83 -11.10
CA MET A 166 5.55 -1.46 -10.26
C MET A 166 5.80 -1.89 -8.81
N ASP A 167 5.51 -1.02 -7.86
CA ASP A 167 5.36 -1.39 -6.44
C ASP A 167 3.88 -1.67 -6.15
N ALA A 168 3.56 -2.30 -5.01
CA ALA A 168 2.17 -2.65 -4.72
C ALA A 168 1.26 -1.43 -4.41
N THR A 169 1.79 -0.23 -4.12
CA THR A 169 0.94 0.90 -3.68
C THR A 169 0.17 1.65 -4.80
N PRO A 170 0.71 1.89 -6.02
CA PRO A 170 -0.11 2.33 -7.16
C PRO A 170 -1.13 1.27 -7.58
N THR A 171 -0.72 0.00 -7.56
CA THR A 171 -1.54 -1.18 -7.85
C THR A 171 -2.75 -1.27 -6.89
N SER A 172 -2.52 -1.07 -5.59
CA SER A 172 -3.60 -0.97 -4.58
C SER A 172 -4.52 0.24 -4.83
N ARG A 173 -3.96 1.41 -5.14
CA ARG A 173 -4.75 2.61 -5.46
C ARG A 173 -5.64 2.42 -6.69
N LEU A 174 -5.20 1.64 -7.68
CA LEU A 174 -5.97 1.30 -8.87
C LEU A 174 -7.19 0.43 -8.52
N CYS A 175 -7.05 -0.62 -7.69
CA CYS A 175 -8.19 -1.40 -7.21
C CYS A 175 -9.23 -0.52 -6.49
N ARG A 176 -8.78 0.33 -5.56
CA ARG A 176 -9.65 1.29 -4.87
C ARG A 176 -10.38 2.20 -5.87
N PHE A 177 -9.65 2.76 -6.84
CA PHE A 177 -10.21 3.63 -7.88
C PHE A 177 -11.27 2.92 -8.74
N MET A 178 -11.00 1.70 -9.21
CA MET A 178 -11.96 0.94 -10.02
C MET A 178 -13.27 0.66 -9.26
N ILE A 179 -13.18 0.39 -7.95
CA ILE A 179 -14.35 0.11 -7.11
C ILE A 179 -15.12 1.41 -6.77
N ASP A 180 -14.42 2.49 -6.42
CA ASP A 180 -15.04 3.81 -6.19
C ASP A 180 -15.78 4.30 -7.45
N GLU A 181 -15.15 4.19 -8.63
CA GLU A 181 -15.76 4.54 -9.92
C GLU A 181 -16.95 3.65 -10.28
N ALA A 182 -16.87 2.33 -10.04
CA ALA A 182 -17.97 1.41 -10.30
C ALA A 182 -19.17 1.60 -9.35
N GLN A 183 -18.95 2.18 -8.17
CA GLN A 183 -20.02 2.55 -7.22
C GLN A 183 -20.59 3.96 -7.49
N ALA A 184 -19.76 4.89 -7.97
CA ALA A 184 -20.17 6.26 -8.31
C ALA A 184 -20.89 6.37 -9.67
N ARG A 185 -20.70 5.39 -10.56
CA ARG A 185 -21.40 5.28 -11.85
C ARG A 185 -22.66 4.46 -11.68
N ASP A 186 -23.79 5.00 -12.16
CA ASP A 186 -25.01 4.23 -12.36
C ASP A 186 -24.81 3.28 -13.56
N LEU A 187 -24.20 2.12 -13.29
CA LEU A 187 -23.95 1.07 -14.28
C LEU A 187 -25.29 0.35 -14.57
N PRO A 188 -25.76 0.29 -15.83
CA PRO A 188 -27.05 -0.31 -16.14
C PRO A 188 -27.17 -1.76 -15.65
N ASP A 189 -28.38 -2.17 -15.23
CA ASP A 189 -28.65 -3.57 -14.89
C ASP A 189 -28.72 -4.44 -16.14
N PHE A 190 -27.54 -4.87 -16.60
CA PHE A 190 -27.39 -5.62 -17.83
C PHE A 190 -27.95 -7.05 -17.78
N ARG A 191 -28.44 -7.54 -16.63
CA ARG A 191 -29.01 -8.89 -16.50
C ARG A 191 -30.26 -9.11 -17.36
N ASN A 192 -30.88 -8.03 -17.81
CA ASN A 192 -32.14 -8.02 -18.57
C ASN A 192 -32.02 -7.30 -19.94
N LEU A 193 -30.83 -7.25 -20.56
CA LEU A 193 -30.69 -6.76 -21.93
C LEU A 193 -31.51 -7.65 -22.89
N ASN A 194 -32.45 -7.05 -23.63
CA ASN A 194 -33.17 -7.76 -24.67
C ASN A 194 -32.31 -7.92 -25.94
N ALA A 195 -32.71 -8.83 -26.83
CA ALA A 195 -31.93 -9.17 -28.01
C ALA A 195 -31.80 -8.01 -29.03
N GLU A 196 -32.73 -7.06 -29.01
CA GLU A 196 -32.79 -5.92 -29.93
C GLU A 196 -31.83 -4.81 -29.48
N ASP A 197 -31.83 -4.49 -28.18
CA ASP A 197 -30.83 -3.64 -27.51
C ASP A 197 -29.40 -4.15 -27.73
N LEU A 198 -29.20 -5.47 -27.66
CA LEU A 198 -27.92 -6.11 -28.00
C LEU A 198 -27.60 -5.96 -29.50
N TYR A 199 -28.56 -6.19 -30.39
CA TYR A 199 -28.36 -6.16 -31.83
C TYR A 199 -28.00 -4.78 -32.39
N GLU A 200 -28.73 -3.72 -32.00
CA GLU A 200 -28.45 -2.36 -32.50
C GLU A 200 -27.05 -1.88 -32.10
N CYS A 201 -26.70 -1.97 -30.81
CA CYS A 201 -25.36 -1.63 -30.34
C CYS A 201 -24.28 -2.53 -30.95
N ALA A 202 -24.54 -3.84 -31.09
CA ALA A 202 -23.60 -4.77 -31.73
C ALA A 202 -23.33 -4.42 -33.20
N SER A 203 -24.32 -3.89 -33.94
CA SER A 203 -24.17 -3.55 -35.36
C SER A 203 -23.13 -2.45 -35.62
N ALA A 204 -22.96 -1.53 -34.66
CA ALA A 204 -22.03 -0.41 -34.74
C ALA A 204 -20.62 -0.72 -34.20
N LEU A 205 -20.36 -1.95 -33.74
CA LEU A 205 -19.11 -2.36 -33.09
C LEU A 205 -18.36 -3.41 -33.89
N ASP A 206 -17.11 -3.07 -34.23
CA ASP A 206 -16.10 -3.98 -34.77
C ASP A 206 -16.02 -5.27 -33.94
N LYS A 207 -16.01 -6.45 -34.58
CA LYS A 207 -16.01 -7.73 -33.85
C LYS A 207 -14.68 -7.95 -33.12
N PRO A 208 -14.66 -8.55 -31.92
CA PRO A 208 -13.43 -8.96 -31.25
C PRO A 208 -12.60 -9.89 -32.13
N LYS A 209 -11.29 -9.70 -32.13
CA LYS A 209 -10.36 -10.39 -33.03
C LYS A 209 -9.57 -11.43 -32.22
N PRO A 210 -9.68 -12.73 -32.54
CA PRO A 210 -8.90 -13.76 -31.85
C PRO A 210 -7.42 -13.69 -32.27
N LEU A 211 -6.54 -14.05 -31.35
CA LEU A 211 -5.10 -14.10 -31.57
C LEU A 211 -4.69 -15.56 -31.83
N ASN A 212 -4.88 -16.00 -33.08
CA ASN A 212 -4.66 -17.38 -33.51
C ASN A 212 -3.16 -17.68 -33.66
N PHE A 213 -2.50 -18.04 -32.56
CA PHE A 213 -1.12 -18.51 -32.60
C PHE A 213 -1.01 -19.84 -33.35
N VAL A 214 -0.09 -19.90 -34.30
CA VAL A 214 0.21 -21.08 -35.11
C VAL A 214 1.38 -21.83 -34.48
N THR A 215 1.22 -23.13 -34.26
CA THR A 215 2.22 -23.95 -33.56
C THR A 215 3.19 -24.67 -34.50
N SER A 216 4.27 -25.18 -33.92
CA SER A 216 5.23 -26.10 -34.54
C SER A 216 5.71 -27.10 -33.48
N LYS A 217 6.28 -28.23 -33.89
CA LYS A 217 6.78 -29.27 -32.96
C LYS A 217 7.74 -28.76 -31.88
N ALA A 218 8.49 -27.69 -32.16
CA ALA A 218 9.37 -27.05 -31.19
C ALA A 218 8.57 -26.21 -30.17
N LEU A 219 7.53 -25.49 -30.61
CA LEU A 219 6.65 -24.73 -29.74
C LEU A 219 5.74 -25.63 -28.90
N ASP A 220 5.21 -26.71 -29.49
CA ASP A 220 4.43 -27.74 -28.78
C ASP A 220 5.24 -28.32 -27.61
N LYS A 221 6.54 -28.58 -27.84
CA LYS A 221 7.46 -29.04 -26.79
C LYS A 221 7.70 -27.94 -25.73
N ALA A 222 7.95 -26.70 -26.13
CA ALA A 222 8.17 -25.59 -25.20
C ALA A 222 6.95 -25.34 -24.30
N ILE A 223 5.74 -25.41 -24.86
CA ILE A 223 4.48 -25.35 -24.10
C ILE A 223 4.40 -26.51 -23.10
N ALA A 224 4.62 -27.75 -23.54
CA ALA A 224 4.60 -28.92 -22.67
C ALA A 224 5.65 -28.87 -21.54
N ASP A 225 6.89 -28.46 -21.84
CA ASP A 225 7.96 -28.25 -20.86
C ASP A 225 7.58 -27.17 -19.83
N ALA A 226 6.95 -26.08 -20.28
CA ALA A 226 6.47 -25.00 -19.42
C ALA A 226 5.31 -25.44 -18.51
N HIS A 227 4.37 -26.29 -18.97
CA HIS A 227 3.35 -26.87 -18.10
C HIS A 227 3.96 -27.75 -17.00
N VAL A 228 5.00 -28.56 -17.32
CA VAL A 228 5.72 -29.36 -16.31
C VAL A 228 6.41 -28.45 -15.29
N TYR A 229 7.15 -27.44 -15.76
CA TYR A 229 7.81 -26.46 -14.89
C TYR A 229 6.82 -25.72 -13.98
N PHE A 230 5.72 -25.21 -14.54
CA PHE A 230 4.67 -24.52 -13.81
C PHE A 230 4.04 -25.43 -12.75
N LYS A 231 3.66 -26.66 -13.13
CA LYS A 231 3.05 -27.63 -12.21
C LYS A 231 3.99 -27.94 -11.04
N THR A 232 5.22 -28.36 -11.32
CA THR A 232 6.21 -28.68 -10.27
C THR A 232 6.50 -27.47 -9.36
N THR A 233 6.51 -26.26 -9.92
CA THR A 233 6.65 -25.03 -9.13
C THR A 233 5.43 -24.84 -8.22
N VAL A 234 4.21 -24.89 -8.75
CA VAL A 234 2.96 -24.64 -8.00
C VAL A 234 2.68 -25.71 -6.93
N GLU A 235 3.05 -26.97 -7.17
CA GLU A 235 2.92 -28.07 -6.21
C GLU A 235 3.93 -27.97 -5.04
N ALA A 236 5.07 -27.30 -5.25
CA ALA A 236 6.04 -27.07 -4.18
C ALA A 236 5.60 -26.00 -3.16
N HIS A 237 4.76 -25.04 -3.55
CA HIS A 237 4.35 -23.92 -2.68
C HIS A 237 3.11 -24.25 -1.84
N GLU A 238 3.24 -24.11 -0.53
CA GLU A 238 2.12 -23.87 0.38
C GLU A 238 1.61 -22.43 0.21
N MET A 239 0.30 -22.23 0.38
CA MET A 239 -0.31 -20.90 0.48
C MET A 239 -1.48 -20.98 1.46
N VAL A 240 -1.37 -20.31 2.60
CA VAL A 240 -2.38 -20.36 3.67
C VAL A 240 -2.82 -18.94 4.03
N PRO A 241 -4.05 -18.55 3.65
CA PRO A 241 -4.73 -17.41 4.25
C PRO A 241 -5.06 -17.68 5.72
N THR A 242 -4.74 -16.73 6.59
CA THR A 242 -5.04 -16.77 8.03
C THR A 242 -5.84 -15.52 8.40
N GLU A 243 -7.14 -15.70 8.63
CA GLU A 243 -8.06 -14.62 8.98
C GLU A 243 -8.19 -14.51 10.51
N PHE A 244 -7.67 -13.44 11.10
CA PHE A 244 -7.73 -13.20 12.54
C PHE A 244 -8.81 -12.17 12.89
N LYS A 245 -9.92 -12.64 13.48
CA LYS A 245 -11.12 -11.84 13.76
C LYS A 245 -11.28 -11.46 15.24
N GLY A 246 -10.25 -11.70 16.07
CA GLY A 246 -10.27 -11.37 17.49
C GLY A 246 -10.19 -9.86 17.77
N TYR A 247 -9.46 -9.10 16.95
CA TYR A 247 -9.38 -7.64 16.96
C TYR A 247 -8.65 -7.09 15.73
N GLY A 248 -8.60 -5.77 15.60
CA GLY A 248 -7.81 -5.05 14.58
C GLY A 248 -7.20 -3.76 15.12
N LYS A 249 -6.90 -2.81 14.23
CA LYS A 249 -6.15 -1.56 14.52
C LYS A 249 -6.81 -0.67 15.59
N GLY A 250 -8.12 -0.79 15.82
CA GLY A 250 -8.81 -0.07 16.89
C GLY A 250 -8.34 -0.45 18.30
N LEU A 251 -8.17 -1.75 18.58
CA LEU A 251 -7.68 -2.22 19.89
C LEU A 251 -6.19 -1.90 20.07
N ILE A 252 -5.38 -2.10 19.03
CA ILE A 252 -3.93 -1.84 19.09
C ILE A 252 -3.65 -0.35 19.36
N LYS A 253 -4.42 0.56 18.74
CA LYS A 253 -4.38 2.00 19.05
C LYS A 253 -4.81 2.29 20.49
N ALA A 254 -5.75 1.53 21.06
CA ALA A 254 -6.14 1.67 22.48
C ALA A 254 -5.04 1.21 23.47
N PHE A 255 -4.09 0.39 23.02
CA PHE A 255 -2.83 0.10 23.72
C PHE A 255 -1.73 1.16 23.49
N LYS A 256 -2.03 2.24 22.76
CA LYS A 256 -1.12 3.33 22.35
C LYS A 256 0.04 2.88 21.44
N MET A 257 -0.19 1.87 20.60
CA MET A 257 0.83 1.30 19.72
C MET A 257 0.57 1.58 18.24
N SER A 258 1.64 1.53 17.42
CA SER A 258 1.49 1.46 15.97
C SER A 258 0.93 0.09 15.60
N PRO A 259 -0.22 0.01 14.90
CA PRO A 259 -0.84 -1.27 14.50
C PRO A 259 0.08 -2.17 13.68
N ASP A 260 0.91 -1.56 12.84
CA ASP A 260 1.84 -2.22 11.94
C ASP A 260 3.02 -2.85 12.71
N ALA A 261 3.71 -2.02 13.51
CA ALA A 261 4.80 -2.46 14.38
C ALA A 261 4.38 -3.52 15.40
N TYR A 262 3.14 -3.47 15.89
CA TYR A 262 2.55 -4.50 16.76
C TYR A 262 2.43 -5.83 16.03
N VAL A 263 1.89 -5.84 14.81
CA VAL A 263 1.79 -7.05 13.98
C VAL A 263 3.17 -7.60 13.64
N GLN A 264 4.13 -6.74 13.32
CA GLN A 264 5.53 -7.16 13.13
C GLN A 264 6.12 -7.85 14.37
N MET A 265 5.82 -7.37 15.58
CA MET A 265 6.26 -8.07 16.81
C MET A 265 5.53 -9.40 17.03
N ALA A 266 4.25 -9.52 16.66
CA ALA A 266 3.55 -10.82 16.65
C ALA A 266 4.19 -11.80 15.65
N LEU A 267 4.59 -11.33 14.46
CA LEU A 267 5.32 -12.15 13.47
C LEU A 267 6.70 -12.59 13.99
N GLN A 268 7.43 -11.74 14.72
CA GLN A 268 8.69 -12.12 15.38
C GLN A 268 8.46 -13.21 16.45
N LEU A 269 7.46 -13.03 17.32
CA LEU A 269 7.12 -13.99 18.37
C LEU A 269 6.67 -15.34 17.80
N ALA A 270 5.82 -15.34 16.78
CA ALA A 270 5.38 -16.54 16.07
C ALA A 270 6.56 -17.31 15.44
N TYR A 271 7.51 -16.59 14.83
CA TYR A 271 8.70 -17.21 14.22
C TYR A 271 9.63 -17.81 15.30
N TYR A 272 9.85 -17.05 16.38
CA TYR A 272 10.65 -17.51 17.52
C TYR A 272 10.07 -18.78 18.16
N ARG A 273 8.75 -18.83 18.38
CA ARG A 273 8.06 -20.00 18.92
C ARG A 273 8.16 -21.22 17.99
N LYS A 274 8.04 -21.04 16.67
CA LYS A 274 8.14 -22.14 15.70
C LYS A 274 9.56 -22.68 15.49
N HIS A 275 10.57 -21.81 15.53
CA HIS A 275 11.93 -22.16 15.09
C HIS A 275 13.02 -22.08 16.18
N GLY A 276 12.71 -21.53 17.36
CA GLY A 276 13.68 -21.33 18.45
C GLY A 276 14.74 -20.23 18.19
N GLU A 277 14.62 -19.49 17.09
CA GLU A 277 15.55 -18.43 16.68
C GLU A 277 14.82 -17.22 16.08
N LEU A 278 15.53 -16.10 15.91
CA LEU A 278 15.09 -14.98 15.09
C LEU A 278 16.03 -14.80 13.89
N VAL A 279 15.44 -14.46 12.75
CA VAL A 279 16.11 -14.42 11.44
C VAL A 279 16.10 -13.03 10.82
N ALA A 280 16.85 -12.84 9.73
CA ALA A 280 16.78 -11.62 8.94
C ALA A 280 15.36 -11.44 8.36
N THR A 281 14.59 -10.52 8.95
CA THR A 281 13.24 -10.17 8.52
C THR A 281 13.25 -8.91 7.65
N TYR A 282 12.65 -9.01 6.47
CA TYR A 282 12.40 -7.88 5.56
C TYR A 282 10.99 -7.33 5.80
N GLU A 283 10.85 -6.01 5.83
CA GLU A 283 9.61 -5.27 5.63
C GLU A 283 9.81 -4.23 4.52
N SER A 284 8.78 -4.03 3.68
CA SER A 284 8.82 -3.06 2.57
C SER A 284 8.43 -1.65 3.01
N ALA A 285 9.38 -0.70 2.99
CA ALA A 285 9.14 0.71 3.29
C ALA A 285 9.14 1.56 2.00
N ALA A 286 8.04 2.26 1.69
CA ALA A 286 7.91 3.01 0.45
C ALA A 286 8.62 4.37 0.49
N THR A 287 9.66 4.58 -0.32
CA THR A 287 10.46 5.84 -0.37
C THR A 287 9.86 6.91 -1.28
N ARG A 288 8.52 6.91 -1.43
CA ARG A 288 7.74 7.77 -2.34
C ARG A 288 7.79 9.29 -2.02
N LYS A 289 8.51 9.68 -0.96
CA LYS A 289 8.86 11.09 -0.67
C LYS A 289 9.89 11.66 -1.66
N TYR A 290 10.64 10.80 -2.34
CA TYR A 290 11.74 11.17 -3.24
C TYR A 290 11.39 10.96 -4.72
N ARG A 291 11.99 11.77 -5.61
CA ARG A 291 11.84 11.61 -7.07
C ARG A 291 12.35 10.22 -7.48
N HIS A 292 11.53 9.48 -8.23
CA HIS A 292 11.75 8.09 -8.63
C HIS A 292 11.92 7.09 -7.45
N GLY A 293 11.47 7.47 -6.24
CA GLY A 293 11.48 6.58 -5.07
C GLY A 293 10.66 5.30 -5.29
N ARG A 294 11.22 4.17 -4.83
CA ARG A 294 10.64 2.82 -4.88
C ARG A 294 10.41 2.33 -3.45
N THR A 295 11.25 1.40 -3.00
CA THR A 295 11.26 0.82 -1.65
C THR A 295 12.64 0.89 -1.02
N GLU A 296 12.67 0.94 0.31
CA GLU A 296 13.78 0.60 1.18
C GLU A 296 13.31 -0.52 2.14
N THR A 297 14.22 -1.15 2.88
CA THR A 297 13.90 -2.19 3.85
C THR A 297 13.83 -1.62 5.27
N ALA A 298 12.70 -1.83 5.93
CA ALA A 298 12.66 -1.85 7.39
C ALA A 298 13.03 -3.26 7.87
N ARG A 299 13.89 -3.35 8.89
CA ARG A 299 14.38 -4.64 9.44
C ARG A 299 13.67 -4.93 10.75
N SER A 300 12.66 -5.79 10.74
CA SER A 300 11.81 -6.06 11.92
C SER A 300 12.56 -6.76 13.05
N CYS A 301 13.55 -7.59 12.72
CA CYS A 301 14.44 -8.24 13.68
C CYS A 301 15.43 -7.23 14.27
N SER A 302 15.41 -7.08 15.59
CA SER A 302 16.19 -6.13 16.37
C SER A 302 16.58 -6.71 17.74
N ILE A 303 17.46 -6.02 18.47
CA ILE A 303 17.82 -6.42 19.85
C ILE A 303 16.57 -6.36 20.74
N GLU A 304 15.71 -5.36 20.54
CA GLU A 304 14.47 -5.19 21.29
C GLU A 304 13.39 -6.21 20.91
N SER A 305 13.25 -6.59 19.63
CA SER A 305 12.32 -7.67 19.25
C SER A 305 12.78 -9.01 19.81
N LYS A 306 14.10 -9.28 19.80
CA LYS A 306 14.67 -10.44 20.48
C LYS A 306 14.35 -10.43 21.99
N ALA A 307 14.63 -9.33 22.68
CA ALA A 307 14.35 -9.20 24.11
C ALA A 307 12.85 -9.31 24.44
N PHE A 308 11.96 -8.88 23.54
CA PHE A 308 10.52 -9.14 23.65
C PHE A 308 10.19 -10.62 23.52
N CYS A 309 10.66 -11.31 22.49
CA CYS A 309 10.39 -12.75 22.29
C CYS A 309 10.92 -13.60 23.46
N GLU A 310 12.16 -13.33 23.91
CA GLU A 310 12.73 -14.00 25.10
C GLU A 310 11.96 -13.69 26.38
N ALA A 311 11.45 -12.47 26.56
CA ALA A 311 10.66 -12.11 27.73
C ALA A 311 9.24 -12.71 27.71
N MET A 312 8.60 -12.76 26.54
CA MET A 312 7.19 -13.13 26.41
C MET A 312 6.91 -14.56 26.88
N ASP A 313 7.83 -15.48 26.56
CA ASP A 313 7.70 -16.91 26.88
C ASP A 313 8.50 -17.32 28.14
N ASN A 314 9.15 -16.37 28.82
CA ASN A 314 9.82 -16.61 30.10
C ASN A 314 8.81 -16.70 31.25
N PRO A 315 8.67 -17.85 31.96
CA PRO A 315 7.70 -18.01 33.04
C PRO A 315 7.95 -17.08 34.23
N ASP A 316 9.22 -16.74 34.51
CA ASP A 316 9.63 -15.97 35.69
C ASP A 316 9.42 -14.45 35.54
N MET A 317 9.11 -13.96 34.33
CA MET A 317 8.87 -12.53 34.09
C MET A 317 7.40 -12.14 34.27
N ASP A 318 7.14 -11.08 35.03
CA ASP A 318 5.79 -10.54 35.21
C ASP A 318 5.23 -9.87 33.94
N LEU A 319 3.91 -9.74 33.85
CA LEU A 319 3.23 -9.20 32.66
C LEU A 319 3.64 -7.76 32.33
N LYS A 320 3.96 -6.91 33.33
CA LYS A 320 4.42 -5.53 33.09
C LYS A 320 5.82 -5.54 32.48
N ALA A 321 6.70 -6.44 32.91
CA ALA A 321 8.03 -6.62 32.33
C ALA A 321 7.95 -7.10 30.87
N ARG A 322 7.11 -8.11 30.58
CA ARG A 322 6.84 -8.58 29.20
C ARG A 322 6.27 -7.45 28.33
N ALA A 323 5.29 -6.71 28.85
CA ALA A 323 4.67 -5.58 28.16
C ALA A 323 5.66 -4.42 27.94
N ALA A 324 6.60 -4.17 28.86
CA ALA A 324 7.65 -3.16 28.70
C ALA A 324 8.64 -3.54 27.59
N ALA A 325 9.07 -4.81 27.53
CA ALA A 325 9.91 -5.32 26.43
C ALA A 325 9.18 -5.19 25.08
N CYS A 326 7.90 -5.60 25.02
CA CYS A 326 7.07 -5.44 23.83
C CYS A 326 6.91 -3.96 23.41
N ARG A 327 6.69 -3.05 24.37
CA ARG A 327 6.61 -1.60 24.11
C ARG A 327 7.92 -1.04 23.55
N ALA A 328 9.07 -1.47 24.06
CA ALA A 328 10.38 -1.10 23.53
C ALA A 328 10.59 -1.61 22.09
N ALA A 329 10.20 -2.86 21.81
CA ALA A 329 10.31 -3.48 20.49
C ALA A 329 9.42 -2.81 19.43
N VAL A 330 8.15 -2.54 19.78
CA VAL A 330 7.21 -1.77 18.94
C VAL A 330 7.72 -0.36 18.66
N ALA A 331 8.28 0.33 19.67
CA ALA A 331 8.84 1.67 19.51
C ALA A 331 10.14 1.66 18.65
N ARG A 332 10.98 0.64 18.80
CA ARG A 332 12.17 0.43 17.96
C ARG A 332 11.79 0.22 16.50
N HIS A 333 10.87 -0.70 16.24
CA HIS A 333 10.44 -1.01 14.88
C HIS A 333 9.84 0.24 14.21
N ALA A 334 8.92 0.95 14.86
CA ALA A 334 8.34 2.19 14.33
C ALA A 334 9.40 3.26 13.97
N LYS A 335 10.53 3.30 14.70
CA LYS A 335 11.67 4.16 14.39
C LYS A 335 12.44 3.69 13.14
N TYR A 336 12.62 2.38 12.97
CA TYR A 336 13.23 1.81 11.76
C TYR A 336 12.37 2.02 10.52
N THR A 337 11.05 1.82 10.60
CA THR A 337 10.13 2.08 9.47
C THR A 337 10.13 3.56 9.09
N ALA A 338 10.18 4.48 10.06
CA ALA A 338 10.34 5.92 9.80
C ALA A 338 11.65 6.24 9.07
N TRP A 339 12.79 5.72 9.55
CA TRP A 339 14.08 5.87 8.88
C TRP A 339 14.10 5.28 7.45
N ALA A 340 13.50 4.11 7.24
CA ALA A 340 13.45 3.48 5.93
C ALA A 340 12.58 4.28 4.93
N VAL A 341 11.41 4.77 5.35
CA VAL A 341 10.55 5.67 4.53
C VAL A 341 11.25 6.99 4.22
N ASP A 342 12.08 7.51 5.13
CA ASP A 342 12.91 8.70 4.92
C ASP A 342 14.23 8.42 4.18
N GLY A 343 14.48 7.19 3.71
CA GLY A 343 15.68 6.85 2.93
C GLY A 343 16.98 6.83 3.75
N GLN A 344 16.87 6.66 5.07
CA GLN A 344 17.98 6.65 6.04
C GLN A 344 18.34 5.25 6.57
N ALA A 345 17.67 4.20 6.08
CA ALA A 345 18.10 2.82 6.32
C ALA A 345 19.24 2.41 5.36
N VAL A 346 19.71 1.17 5.47
CA VAL A 346 21.04 0.77 5.00
C VAL A 346 21.03 -0.11 3.75
N ASP A 347 19.94 -0.80 3.45
CA ASP A 347 19.92 -1.88 2.47
C ASP A 347 20.01 -1.40 1.02
N ARG A 348 19.28 -0.35 0.59
CA ARG A 348 19.48 0.22 -0.76
C ARG A 348 20.82 0.93 -0.88
N HIS A 349 21.35 1.51 0.20
CA HIS A 349 22.66 2.16 0.18
C HIS A 349 23.79 1.12 -0.05
N LEU A 350 23.80 0.01 0.71
CA LEU A 350 24.78 -1.05 0.52
C LEU A 350 24.62 -1.76 -0.84
N LEU A 351 23.38 -1.95 -1.32
CA LEU A 351 23.13 -2.43 -2.68
C LEU A 351 23.70 -1.46 -3.74
N GLY A 352 23.48 -0.15 -3.58
CA GLY A 352 24.04 0.88 -4.44
C GLY A 352 25.57 0.84 -4.49
N LEU A 353 26.23 0.79 -3.33
CA LEU A 353 27.69 0.65 -3.23
C LEU A 353 28.21 -0.65 -3.89
N ARG A 354 27.45 -1.75 -3.84
CA ARG A 354 27.78 -3.00 -4.54
C ARG A 354 27.61 -2.91 -6.05
N LEU A 355 26.63 -2.14 -6.54
CA LEU A 355 26.31 -1.98 -7.96
C LEU A 355 27.18 -0.95 -8.69
N ILE A 356 27.68 0.08 -8.00
CA ILE A 356 28.63 1.05 -8.61
C ILE A 356 30.07 0.52 -8.70
N ARG A 357 30.41 -0.55 -7.98
CA ARG A 357 31.73 -1.19 -8.03
C ARG A 357 31.98 -1.76 -9.42
N LYS A 358 33.01 -1.27 -10.10
CA LYS A 358 33.38 -1.69 -11.46
C LYS A 358 33.87 -3.15 -11.47
N PRO A 359 33.77 -3.87 -12.60
CA PRO A 359 34.21 -5.27 -12.70
C PRO A 359 35.62 -5.53 -12.16
N GLU A 360 36.56 -4.66 -12.49
CA GLU A 360 37.99 -4.72 -12.19
C GLU A 360 38.39 -4.34 -10.75
N GLU A 361 37.50 -3.69 -9.99
CA GLU A 361 37.77 -3.29 -8.61
C GLU A 361 37.58 -4.50 -7.67
N PRO A 362 38.46 -4.73 -6.67
CA PRO A 362 38.29 -5.84 -5.74
C PRO A 362 36.96 -5.71 -4.98
N VAL A 363 36.27 -6.82 -4.73
CA VAL A 363 35.01 -6.82 -3.97
C VAL A 363 35.29 -6.36 -2.54
N PRO A 364 34.66 -5.27 -2.05
CA PRO A 364 34.80 -4.84 -0.66
C PRO A 364 34.45 -5.96 0.33
N ALA A 365 35.30 -6.18 1.33
CA ALA A 365 35.23 -7.35 2.22
C ALA A 365 33.85 -7.59 2.86
N ILE A 366 33.12 -6.52 3.19
CA ILE A 366 31.74 -6.58 3.71
C ILE A 366 30.78 -7.36 2.78
N PHE A 367 30.95 -7.30 1.47
CA PHE A 367 30.09 -8.04 0.52
C PHE A 367 30.50 -9.51 0.33
N SER A 368 31.63 -9.92 0.92
CA SER A 368 32.08 -11.31 1.02
C SER A 368 31.93 -11.90 2.42
N ASP A 369 31.48 -11.10 3.40
CA ASP A 369 31.26 -11.53 4.78
C ASP A 369 30.03 -12.46 4.87
N PRO A 370 30.16 -13.69 5.41
CA PRO A 370 29.04 -14.59 5.66
C PRO A 370 27.93 -13.98 6.54
N VAL A 371 28.26 -13.05 7.44
CA VAL A 371 27.29 -12.33 8.28
C VAL A 371 26.47 -11.35 7.43
N PHE A 372 27.06 -10.67 6.45
CA PHE A 372 26.34 -9.83 5.50
C PHE A 372 25.47 -10.68 4.57
N ALA A 373 26.01 -11.78 4.03
CA ALA A 373 25.25 -12.70 3.21
C ALA A 373 24.01 -13.27 3.96
N ARG A 374 24.18 -13.62 5.24
CA ARG A 374 23.08 -14.03 6.12
C ARG A 374 22.11 -12.88 6.44
N SER A 375 22.59 -11.66 6.63
CA SER A 375 21.72 -10.50 6.93
C SER A 375 20.87 -10.06 5.74
N CYS A 376 21.21 -10.47 4.51
CA CYS A 376 20.40 -10.30 3.30
C CYS A 376 19.62 -11.57 2.89
N ARG A 377 19.66 -12.66 3.68
CA ARG A 377 18.86 -13.87 3.44
C ARG A 377 17.53 -13.79 4.18
N TRP A 378 16.53 -13.21 3.53
CA TRP A 378 15.24 -12.85 4.13
C TRP A 378 14.32 -14.05 4.40
N ARG A 379 14.64 -14.87 5.43
CA ARG A 379 13.85 -16.04 5.84
C ARG A 379 12.46 -15.71 6.38
N LEU A 380 12.17 -14.43 6.62
CA LEU A 380 10.81 -13.93 6.77
C LEU A 380 10.68 -12.63 5.94
N SER A 381 9.91 -12.67 4.87
CA SER A 381 9.70 -11.54 3.96
C SER A 381 8.29 -11.01 4.08
N THR A 382 8.16 -9.78 4.58
CA THR A 382 6.87 -9.18 4.95
C THR A 382 6.59 -7.89 4.19
N SER A 383 5.31 -7.52 4.11
CA SER A 383 4.85 -6.23 3.60
C SER A 383 3.42 -5.98 4.10
N GLN A 384 3.10 -4.70 4.33
CA GLN A 384 1.79 -4.24 4.74
C GLN A 384 1.06 -3.56 3.57
N ILE A 385 -0.23 -3.86 3.44
CA ILE A 385 -1.21 -3.12 2.62
C ILE A 385 -2.55 -3.22 3.36
N SER A 386 -3.25 -2.10 3.55
CA SER A 386 -4.62 -2.09 4.06
C SER A 386 -5.51 -1.23 3.18
N ASP A 387 -6.48 -1.86 2.54
CA ASP A 387 -7.72 -1.21 2.07
C ASP A 387 -8.87 -2.16 2.39
N ASP A 388 -10.04 -1.62 2.72
CA ASP A 388 -11.21 -2.43 3.02
C ASP A 388 -11.82 -3.06 1.75
N CYS A 389 -11.36 -2.66 0.56
CA CYS A 389 -11.67 -3.32 -0.71
C CYS A 389 -10.96 -4.68 -0.92
N PHE A 390 -10.00 -5.05 -0.07
CA PHE A 390 -9.28 -6.33 -0.17
C PHE A 390 -9.79 -7.39 0.80
N ILE A 391 -10.05 -8.59 0.26
CA ILE A 391 -10.34 -9.81 1.04
C ILE A 391 -9.13 -10.73 1.16
N ALA A 392 -8.18 -10.65 0.23
CA ALA A 392 -6.95 -11.41 0.21
C ALA A 392 -5.88 -10.69 -0.63
N TYR A 393 -4.61 -10.84 -0.28
CA TYR A 393 -3.47 -10.55 -1.15
C TYR A 393 -2.24 -11.36 -0.67
N GLY A 394 -1.30 -11.66 -1.57
CA GLY A 394 -0.15 -12.51 -1.25
C GLY A 394 0.90 -12.57 -2.36
N TRP A 395 2.07 -13.11 -2.03
CA TRP A 395 3.15 -13.48 -2.95
C TRP A 395 3.95 -14.64 -2.31
N GLY A 396 4.87 -15.26 -3.05
CA GLY A 396 5.69 -16.39 -2.56
C GLY A 396 6.80 -15.97 -1.59
N GLU A 397 7.41 -16.95 -0.92
CA GLU A 397 8.66 -16.76 -0.20
C GLU A 397 9.80 -16.31 -1.14
N VAL A 398 10.77 -15.57 -0.59
CA VAL A 398 11.91 -15.02 -1.38
C VAL A 398 13.20 -15.83 -1.24
N VAL A 399 13.18 -16.87 -0.38
CA VAL A 399 14.24 -17.86 -0.18
C VAL A 399 13.61 -19.22 0.17
N PRO A 400 14.16 -20.37 -0.28
CA PRO A 400 13.56 -21.69 -0.05
C PRO A 400 13.38 -22.14 1.41
N ASP A 401 14.10 -21.51 2.35
CA ASP A 401 14.13 -21.79 3.79
C ASP A 401 13.43 -20.70 4.63
N GLY A 402 12.46 -20.01 4.01
CA GLY A 402 11.73 -18.91 4.63
C GLY A 402 10.27 -18.79 4.16
N TYR A 403 9.61 -17.76 4.67
CA TYR A 403 8.20 -17.47 4.39
C TYR A 403 7.99 -16.14 3.68
N GLY A 404 7.04 -16.11 2.75
CA GLY A 404 6.33 -14.89 2.39
C GLY A 404 5.18 -14.66 3.38
N CYS A 405 5.02 -13.42 3.84
CA CYS A 405 3.95 -13.06 4.77
C CYS A 405 3.35 -11.69 4.40
N ALA A 406 2.30 -11.74 3.59
CA ALA A 406 1.45 -10.58 3.31
C ALA A 406 0.49 -10.36 4.47
N TYR A 407 0.26 -9.12 4.91
CA TYR A 407 -0.75 -8.86 5.96
C TYR A 407 -1.55 -7.58 5.77
N MET A 408 -2.83 -7.63 6.16
CA MET A 408 -3.74 -6.48 6.24
C MET A 408 -4.07 -6.16 7.69
N VAL A 409 -4.12 -4.86 7.98
CA VAL A 409 -4.39 -4.30 9.30
C VAL A 409 -5.66 -3.45 9.21
N LYS A 410 -6.83 -4.07 9.38
CA LYS A 410 -8.16 -3.43 9.26
C LYS A 410 -8.67 -2.97 10.64
N GLU A 411 -9.90 -2.48 10.72
CA GLU A 411 -10.41 -1.88 11.97
C GLU A 411 -10.64 -2.91 13.09
N ARG A 412 -11.27 -4.04 12.75
CA ARG A 412 -11.69 -5.09 13.70
C ARG A 412 -11.12 -6.48 13.44
N GLU A 413 -10.38 -6.64 12.35
CA GLU A 413 -9.72 -7.89 11.95
C GLU A 413 -8.30 -7.62 11.46
N LEU A 414 -7.48 -8.67 11.46
CA LEU A 414 -6.21 -8.77 10.76
C LEU A 414 -6.32 -9.92 9.76
N TYR A 415 -5.58 -9.84 8.65
CA TYR A 415 -5.46 -10.92 7.67
C TYR A 415 -3.99 -11.17 7.40
N PHE A 416 -3.62 -12.43 7.21
CA PHE A 416 -2.31 -12.84 6.74
C PHE A 416 -2.46 -13.77 5.54
N CYS A 417 -1.49 -13.76 4.62
CA CYS A 417 -1.27 -14.84 3.66
C CYS A 417 0.17 -15.33 3.83
N VAL A 418 0.31 -16.57 4.29
CA VAL A 418 1.59 -17.23 4.55
C VAL A 418 1.91 -18.17 3.39
N THR A 419 3.11 -18.05 2.83
CA THR A 419 3.63 -18.90 1.75
C THR A 419 5.00 -19.45 2.14
N SER A 420 5.29 -20.68 1.76
CA SER A 420 6.64 -21.27 1.81
C SER A 420 6.74 -22.55 0.97
N LEU A 421 7.97 -23.02 0.75
CA LEU A 421 8.22 -24.36 0.18
C LEU A 421 8.15 -25.43 1.28
N GLN A 422 6.93 -25.85 1.62
CA GLN A 422 6.65 -26.97 2.55
C GLN A 422 7.22 -26.78 3.97
N LEU A 423 7.21 -25.55 4.51
CA LEU A 423 7.73 -25.24 5.86
C LEU A 423 6.63 -25.21 6.94
N GLY A 424 5.43 -25.76 6.68
CA GLY A 424 4.33 -25.80 7.63
C GLY A 424 3.65 -24.45 7.77
N SER A 425 3.29 -23.82 6.65
CA SER A 425 2.68 -22.48 6.57
C SER A 425 1.38 -22.37 7.38
N ARG A 426 0.63 -23.46 7.52
CA ARG A 426 -0.60 -23.52 8.35
C ARG A 426 -0.30 -23.48 9.85
N GLU A 427 0.79 -24.11 10.27
CA GLU A 427 1.28 -24.13 11.65
C GLU A 427 1.91 -22.78 12.03
N PHE A 428 2.68 -22.17 11.12
CA PHE A 428 3.17 -20.79 11.31
C PHE A 428 2.00 -19.78 11.38
N GLY A 429 0.97 -19.97 10.54
CA GLY A 429 -0.29 -19.22 10.64
C GLY A 429 -0.98 -19.34 12.01
N GLN A 430 -0.99 -20.54 12.61
CA GLN A 430 -1.51 -20.71 13.97
C GLN A 430 -0.66 -19.97 15.00
N HIS A 431 0.68 -20.07 14.94
CA HIS A 431 1.56 -19.33 15.85
C HIS A 431 1.41 -17.80 15.75
N ILE A 432 1.03 -17.27 14.57
CA ILE A 432 0.68 -15.85 14.41
C ILE A 432 -0.61 -15.51 15.18
N VAL A 433 -1.63 -16.39 15.13
CA VAL A 433 -2.86 -16.23 15.94
C VAL A 433 -2.54 -16.31 17.42
N ASP A 434 -1.79 -17.33 17.87
CA ASP A 434 -1.41 -17.51 19.29
C ASP A 434 -0.67 -16.28 19.82
N ALA A 435 0.33 -15.78 19.06
CA ALA A 435 1.07 -14.58 19.39
C ALA A 435 0.18 -13.34 19.52
N LEU A 436 -0.81 -13.17 18.63
CA LEU A 436 -1.77 -12.07 18.68
C LEU A 436 -2.71 -12.18 19.88
N GLU A 437 -3.14 -13.37 20.28
CA GLU A 437 -4.02 -13.56 21.44
C GLU A 437 -3.27 -13.35 22.76
N ASP A 438 -2.05 -13.89 22.89
CA ASP A 438 -1.20 -13.69 24.07
C ASP A 438 -0.80 -12.21 24.24
N MET A 439 -0.40 -11.53 23.17
CA MET A 439 -0.07 -10.10 23.22
C MET A 439 -1.28 -9.26 23.63
N ARG A 440 -2.50 -9.63 23.17
CA ARG A 440 -3.73 -8.98 23.60
C ARG A 440 -3.99 -9.22 25.09
N PHE A 441 -3.93 -10.46 25.55
CA PHE A 441 -4.15 -10.81 26.96
C PHE A 441 -3.20 -10.02 27.87
N MET A 442 -1.90 -10.05 27.56
CA MET A 442 -0.88 -9.29 28.28
C MET A 442 -1.23 -7.79 28.38
N PHE A 443 -1.60 -7.13 27.27
CA PHE A 443 -1.93 -5.70 27.30
C PHE A 443 -3.28 -5.38 27.91
N GLU A 444 -4.27 -6.28 27.87
CA GLU A 444 -5.53 -6.12 28.59
C GLU A 444 -5.32 -6.21 30.12
N GLU A 445 -4.55 -7.19 30.61
CA GLU A 445 -4.25 -7.31 32.04
C GLU A 445 -3.33 -6.19 32.55
N VAL A 446 -2.25 -5.86 31.85
CA VAL A 446 -1.36 -4.75 32.23
C VAL A 446 -2.12 -3.42 32.27
N ARG A 447 -3.08 -3.20 31.37
CA ARG A 447 -3.94 -2.01 31.40
C ARG A 447 -4.95 -2.01 32.57
N LYS A 448 -5.30 -3.16 33.15
CA LYS A 448 -6.07 -3.22 34.41
C LYS A 448 -5.16 -2.88 35.60
N ILE A 449 -3.95 -3.45 35.63
CA ILE A 449 -2.95 -3.21 36.68
C ILE A 449 -2.56 -1.72 36.72
N GLU A 450 -2.18 -1.13 35.59
CA GLU A 450 -1.83 0.29 35.46
C GLU A 450 -2.97 1.23 35.90
N LYS A 451 -4.24 0.84 35.67
CA LYS A 451 -5.42 1.58 36.16
C LYS A 451 -5.59 1.47 37.67
N ALA A 452 -5.41 0.28 38.24
CA ALA A 452 -5.53 0.06 39.68
C ALA A 452 -4.42 0.80 40.44
N GLU A 453 -3.18 0.75 39.94
CA GLU A 453 -2.04 1.50 40.46
C GLU A 453 -2.28 3.02 40.38
N ALA A 454 -2.77 3.53 39.24
CA ALA A 454 -3.09 4.96 39.09
C ALA A 454 -4.23 5.41 40.02
N ALA A 455 -5.27 4.59 40.19
CA ALA A 455 -6.36 4.88 41.12
C ALA A 455 -5.89 4.88 42.59
N GLN A 456 -5.07 3.90 42.98
CA GLN A 456 -4.48 3.85 44.32
C GLN A 456 -3.53 5.04 44.58
N ALA A 457 -2.71 5.41 43.60
CA ALA A 457 -1.83 6.57 43.70
C ALA A 457 -2.63 7.89 43.83
N ALA A 458 -3.75 8.03 43.11
CA ALA A 458 -4.65 9.18 43.24
C ALA A 458 -5.34 9.24 44.62
N LEU A 459 -5.76 8.10 45.18
CA LEU A 459 -6.31 8.03 46.53
C LEU A 459 -5.28 8.40 47.60
N VAL A 460 -4.03 7.92 47.47
CA VAL A 460 -2.93 8.29 48.39
C VAL A 460 -2.57 9.77 48.27
N ALA A 461 -2.54 10.32 47.05
CA ALA A 461 -2.29 11.76 46.85
C ALA A 461 -3.38 12.63 47.49
N ALA A 462 -4.66 12.28 47.28
CA ALA A 462 -5.79 12.99 47.88
C ALA A 462 -5.80 12.90 49.43
N ALA A 463 -5.40 11.76 49.99
CA ALA A 463 -5.26 11.59 51.44
C ALA A 463 -4.15 12.50 52.02
N LEU A 464 -2.98 12.55 51.37
CA LEU A 464 -1.87 13.44 51.78
C LEU A 464 -2.21 14.93 51.61
N GLU A 465 -3.02 15.29 50.62
CA GLU A 465 -3.51 16.66 50.42
C GLU A 465 -4.53 17.04 51.51
N ALA A 466 -5.43 16.14 51.88
CA ALA A 466 -6.36 16.32 52.99
C ALA A 466 -5.65 16.41 54.35
N GLU A 467 -4.61 15.60 54.59
CA GLU A 467 -3.79 15.65 55.80
C GLU A 467 -3.04 17.00 55.90
N ARG A 468 -2.47 17.50 54.80
CA ARG A 468 -1.88 18.85 54.74
C ARG A 468 -2.90 19.94 55.04
N ALA A 469 -4.09 19.88 54.44
CA ALA A 469 -5.15 20.86 54.68
C ALA A 469 -5.62 20.86 56.15
N ALA A 470 -5.68 19.68 56.79
CA ALA A 470 -5.99 19.56 58.21
C ALA A 470 -4.87 20.13 59.11
N ALA A 471 -3.60 19.87 58.77
CA ALA A 471 -2.44 20.41 59.47
C ALA A 471 -2.39 21.95 59.38
N GLU A 472 -2.61 22.52 58.19
CA GLU A 472 -2.72 23.97 58.00
C GLU A 472 -3.90 24.58 58.78
N ALA A 473 -5.06 23.92 58.80
CA ALA A 473 -6.21 24.38 59.58
C ALA A 473 -5.91 24.39 61.09
N THR A 474 -5.23 23.36 61.59
CA THR A 474 -4.79 23.27 62.99
C THR A 474 -3.75 24.35 63.32
N GLN A 475 -2.80 24.60 62.42
CA GLN A 475 -1.81 25.66 62.59
C GLN A 475 -2.45 27.05 62.64
N ARG A 476 -3.45 27.33 61.81
CA ARG A 476 -4.21 28.59 61.83
C ARG A 476 -5.05 28.74 63.10
N ALA A 477 -5.67 27.67 63.59
CA ALA A 477 -6.39 27.69 64.86
C ALA A 477 -5.46 28.04 66.04
N ASN A 478 -4.31 27.35 66.14
CA ASN A 478 -3.30 27.61 67.17
C ASN A 478 -2.72 29.04 67.10
N GLN A 479 -2.63 29.64 65.91
CA GLN A 479 -2.24 31.04 65.75
C GLN A 479 -3.33 32.01 66.24
N GLY A 480 -4.60 31.74 65.93
CA GLY A 480 -5.74 32.54 66.41
C GLY A 480 -5.87 32.54 67.93
N ASP A 481 -5.69 31.38 68.58
CA ASP A 481 -5.70 31.29 70.05
C ASP A 481 -4.54 32.04 70.70
N LEU A 482 -3.36 32.12 70.05
CA LEU A 482 -2.25 32.98 70.50
C LEU A 482 -2.61 34.47 70.41
N GLU A 483 -3.21 34.93 69.30
CA GLU A 483 -3.61 36.33 69.13
C GLU A 483 -4.67 36.74 70.18
N ILE A 484 -5.65 35.86 70.44
CA ILE A 484 -6.65 36.05 71.50
C ILE A 484 -5.98 36.11 72.88
N SER A 485 -5.01 35.24 73.16
CA SER A 485 -4.24 35.26 74.40
C SER A 485 -3.52 36.59 74.64
N THR A 486 -2.91 37.18 73.60
CA THR A 486 -2.32 38.52 73.69
C THR A 486 -3.36 39.64 73.86
N ALA A 487 -4.52 39.55 73.20
CA ALA A 487 -5.54 40.60 73.22
C ALA A 487 -6.18 40.80 74.62
N VAL A 488 -6.27 39.73 75.42
CA VAL A 488 -6.84 39.79 76.79
C VAL A 488 -5.93 40.55 77.78
N SER A 489 -4.64 40.75 77.47
CA SER A 489 -3.68 41.37 78.39
C SER A 489 -3.70 42.91 78.41
N THR A 490 -4.44 43.60 77.53
CA THR A 490 -4.38 45.07 77.38
C THR A 490 -5.75 45.72 77.20
N ALA A 491 -6.35 46.23 78.28
CA ALA A 491 -7.58 47.02 78.23
C ALA A 491 -7.62 48.12 79.31
N ALA A 492 -8.37 49.19 79.04
CA ALA A 492 -8.61 50.40 79.86
C ALA A 492 -7.60 51.58 79.66
N PRO A 493 -8.00 52.85 79.87
CA PRO A 493 -8.61 53.60 78.76
C PRO A 493 -8.17 55.08 78.61
N ALA A 494 -8.44 55.68 77.43
CA ALA A 494 -8.37 57.12 77.17
C ALA A 494 -9.51 57.57 76.20
N LEU A 495 -9.77 58.88 76.09
CA LEU A 495 -11.07 59.44 75.70
C LEU A 495 -10.99 60.69 74.78
N ILE A 496 -12.13 61.06 74.16
CA ILE A 496 -12.51 62.40 73.60
C ILE A 496 -12.13 62.77 72.13
N SER A 497 -13.12 62.64 71.23
CA SER A 497 -13.51 63.56 70.13
C SER A 497 -12.54 63.89 68.96
N ARG A 498 -12.93 64.39 67.77
CA ARG A 498 -14.24 64.83 67.21
C ARG A 498 -14.20 64.70 65.66
N SER A 499 -15.36 64.75 64.97
CA SER A 499 -15.55 64.59 63.50
C SER A 499 -15.99 65.93 62.84
N PRO A 500 -16.30 66.08 61.50
CA PRO A 500 -16.50 65.06 60.44
C PRO A 500 -16.01 65.39 58.98
N SER A 501 -16.34 64.47 58.04
CA SER A 501 -16.62 64.67 56.59
C SER A 501 -15.50 64.47 55.51
N PRO A 502 -15.84 64.07 54.24
CA PRO A 502 -15.10 63.02 53.49
C PRO A 502 -14.90 63.33 51.96
N PRO A 503 -14.77 62.39 50.97
CA PRO A 503 -14.36 60.96 50.93
C PRO A 503 -13.30 60.56 49.84
N ALA A 504 -12.72 59.34 49.95
CA ALA A 504 -12.09 58.51 48.88
C ALA A 504 -10.77 59.02 48.22
N VAL A 505 -9.90 58.24 47.55
CA VAL A 505 -9.96 56.89 46.91
C VAL A 505 -8.76 55.99 47.35
N SER A 506 -8.75 54.71 46.92
CA SER A 506 -7.95 53.57 47.41
C SER A 506 -6.43 53.52 47.12
N SER A 507 -5.68 53.11 48.16
CA SER A 507 -4.75 51.95 48.27
C SER A 507 -4.33 51.11 47.02
N PRO A 508 -3.21 50.35 47.08
CA PRO A 508 -1.89 50.65 47.69
C PRO A 508 -0.68 50.12 46.85
N ALA A 509 0.52 50.20 47.43
CA ALA A 509 1.74 49.48 47.02
C ALA A 509 2.49 49.00 48.30
N PRO A 510 3.70 48.39 48.25
CA PRO A 510 4.41 47.69 47.17
C PRO A 510 4.52 46.16 47.53
N ARG A 511 5.63 45.40 47.67
CA ARG A 511 7.10 45.52 47.46
C ARG A 511 7.80 44.14 47.49
N THR A 512 8.83 43.91 46.65
CA THR A 512 10.01 42.99 46.81
C THR A 512 9.83 41.48 47.13
N SER A 513 10.72 40.54 46.77
CA SER A 513 11.68 40.35 45.64
C SER A 513 12.53 39.09 45.90
N LEU A 514 12.77 38.23 44.90
CA LEU A 514 13.96 37.34 44.85
C LEU A 514 14.14 36.71 43.44
N PHE A 515 15.38 36.31 43.12
CA PHE A 515 15.79 35.76 41.82
C PHE A 515 15.99 34.23 41.90
N PHE A 516 15.80 33.52 40.77
CA PHE A 516 16.82 32.60 40.22
C PHE A 516 16.54 32.27 38.74
N GLN A 517 17.58 31.87 38.01
CA GLN A 517 17.57 31.58 36.56
C GLN A 517 17.53 30.07 36.26
N LYS A 518 17.00 29.69 35.08
CA LYS A 518 17.50 28.55 34.29
C LYS A 518 17.03 28.59 32.83
N ASP A 519 17.86 28.06 31.93
CA ASP A 519 17.66 28.07 30.48
C ASP A 519 16.77 26.91 29.97
N ASP A 520 16.05 27.14 28.86
CA ASP A 520 15.26 26.13 28.15
C ASP A 520 15.77 25.93 26.70
N PRO A 521 16.24 24.73 26.31
CA PRO A 521 16.68 24.43 24.95
C PRO A 521 15.59 24.48 23.85
N VAL A 522 14.30 24.38 24.19
CA VAL A 522 13.21 24.15 23.23
C VAL A 522 13.02 25.33 22.26
N LEU A 523 13.18 26.57 22.74
CA LEU A 523 12.91 27.78 21.92
C LEU A 523 13.83 27.93 20.70
N ARG A 524 15.09 27.47 20.76
CA ARG A 524 16.03 27.62 19.63
C ARG A 524 15.65 26.78 18.41
N THR A 525 15.00 25.63 18.62
CA THR A 525 14.63 24.69 17.55
C THR A 525 13.43 25.19 16.73
N ALA A 526 12.55 26.01 17.32
CA ALA A 526 11.40 26.59 16.62
C ALA A 526 11.82 27.66 15.60
N LEU A 527 12.71 28.58 15.99
CA LEU A 527 13.16 29.68 15.12
C LEU A 527 13.99 29.21 13.92
N ALA A 528 14.79 28.15 14.09
CA ALA A 528 15.60 27.58 13.00
C ALA A 528 14.75 26.98 11.86
N ARG A 529 13.56 26.43 12.16
CA ARG A 529 12.70 25.78 11.16
C ARG A 529 12.05 26.76 10.19
N ASN A 530 11.57 27.92 10.67
CA ASN A 530 10.95 28.92 9.80
C ASN A 530 11.96 29.55 8.82
N ALA A 531 13.23 29.71 9.21
CA ALA A 531 14.25 30.29 8.34
C ALA A 531 14.58 29.45 7.09
N MET A 532 14.47 28.12 7.16
CA MET A 532 14.70 27.25 5.99
C MET A 532 13.52 27.25 5.01
N ALA A 533 12.28 27.32 5.50
CA ALA A 533 11.09 27.30 4.63
C ALA A 533 11.10 28.46 3.62
N THR A 534 11.37 29.68 4.08
CA THR A 534 11.40 30.89 3.23
C THR A 534 12.60 30.93 2.28
N ALA A 535 13.66 30.17 2.55
CA ALA A 535 14.79 30.00 1.62
C ALA A 535 14.46 29.02 0.48
N GLN A 536 13.64 28.00 0.75
CA GLN A 536 13.35 26.92 -0.19
C GLN A 536 12.44 27.39 -1.34
N GLU A 537 11.42 28.22 -1.08
CA GLU A 537 10.52 28.75 -2.13
C GLU A 537 11.25 29.59 -3.20
N LYS A 538 12.35 30.27 -2.84
CA LYS A 538 13.11 31.12 -3.78
C LYS A 538 14.07 30.37 -4.70
N TYR A 539 14.24 29.06 -4.54
CA TYR A 539 15.18 28.27 -5.34
C TYR A 539 14.51 27.47 -6.47
N TRP A 540 13.18 27.28 -6.43
CA TRP A 540 12.44 26.45 -7.38
C TRP A 540 11.86 27.19 -8.59
N SER A 541 11.94 28.53 -8.63
CA SER A 541 11.35 29.37 -9.69
C SER A 541 12.30 29.67 -10.87
N GLY A 542 13.32 28.83 -11.10
CA GLY A 542 14.40 29.14 -12.06
C GLY A 542 15.10 27.95 -12.72
N ILE A 543 14.49 26.76 -12.73
CA ILE A 543 15.02 25.58 -13.46
C ILE A 543 13.86 24.84 -14.17
N ASP A 544 13.33 25.48 -15.20
CA ASP A 544 12.63 24.80 -16.29
C ASP A 544 13.59 24.72 -17.51
N ASP A 545 13.30 23.83 -18.46
CA ASP A 545 14.03 23.61 -19.71
C ASP A 545 15.54 23.25 -19.63
N ILE A 546 15.82 22.02 -19.19
CA ILE A 546 16.92 21.23 -19.78
C ILE A 546 16.38 19.86 -20.21
N ALA A 547 16.15 19.69 -21.50
CA ALA A 547 15.91 18.37 -22.10
C ALA A 547 17.24 17.62 -22.28
N PHE A 548 17.25 16.32 -22.00
CA PHE A 548 18.34 15.41 -22.34
C PHE A 548 17.83 14.40 -23.39
N ASP A 549 18.65 14.16 -24.41
CA ASP A 549 18.36 13.25 -25.52
C ASP A 549 18.96 11.85 -25.22
N ASP A 550 18.10 10.85 -25.02
CA ASP A 550 18.49 9.47 -24.72
C ASP A 550 18.84 8.70 -26.02
N THR A 551 19.95 9.08 -26.67
CA THR A 551 20.51 8.34 -27.81
C THR A 551 21.87 7.68 -27.49
N PRO A 552 22.01 6.33 -27.55
CA PRO A 552 23.21 5.65 -27.08
C PRO A 552 24.31 5.57 -28.17
N THR A 553 25.21 6.54 -28.20
CA THR A 553 26.50 6.42 -28.91
C THR A 553 27.65 6.90 -28.03
N GLY A 554 28.81 6.22 -28.10
CA GLY A 554 29.92 6.44 -27.18
C GLY A 554 31.17 7.01 -27.83
N SER A 555 31.78 8.02 -27.19
CA SER A 555 33.22 8.26 -27.21
C SER A 555 33.64 9.15 -26.03
N LEU A 556 34.93 9.15 -25.68
CA LEU A 556 35.47 9.87 -24.51
C LEU A 556 35.68 11.36 -24.81
N GLY A 557 35.17 12.23 -23.93
CA GLY A 557 35.44 13.68 -23.95
C GLY A 557 35.57 14.25 -22.54
N SER A 558 36.77 14.70 -22.18
CA SER A 558 37.06 15.21 -20.82
C SER A 558 36.65 16.68 -20.65
N LEU A 559 35.73 16.98 -19.72
CA LEU A 559 35.45 18.36 -19.32
C LEU A 559 36.36 18.83 -18.18
N ARG A 560 37.18 19.85 -18.44
CA ARG A 560 37.81 20.69 -17.39
C ARG A 560 36.88 21.86 -17.06
N ILE A 561 36.59 22.06 -15.77
CA ILE A 561 35.84 23.23 -15.31
C ILE A 561 36.71 24.49 -15.44
N LYS A 562 36.16 25.54 -16.06
CA LYS A 562 36.65 26.92 -15.97
C LYS A 562 35.48 27.86 -15.69
N ALA A 563 35.69 28.83 -14.80
CA ALA A 563 34.67 29.81 -14.41
C ALA A 563 34.42 30.86 -15.50
N LYS A 564 33.20 31.38 -15.56
CA LYS A 564 32.85 32.59 -16.33
C LYS A 564 33.35 33.86 -15.64
N PRO A 565 33.66 34.89 -16.42
CA PRO A 565 33.25 36.25 -16.07
C PRO A 565 32.23 36.84 -17.07
N THR A 566 31.57 37.88 -16.58
CA THR A 566 30.63 38.87 -17.14
C THR A 566 30.55 39.15 -18.66
N SER A 567 29.34 39.56 -19.06
CA SER A 567 28.89 40.23 -20.31
C SER A 567 29.48 41.68 -20.45
N PRO A 568 29.24 42.52 -21.51
CA PRO A 568 28.04 42.57 -22.37
C PRO A 568 28.14 43.05 -23.86
N THR A 569 26.96 43.30 -24.44
CA THR A 569 26.57 44.21 -25.57
C THR A 569 26.55 43.77 -27.07
N SER A 570 25.50 44.31 -27.73
CA SER A 570 25.35 44.77 -29.15
C SER A 570 25.18 43.81 -30.36
N SER A 571 23.91 43.63 -30.76
CA SER A 571 23.29 44.04 -32.06
C SER A 571 23.53 43.33 -33.41
N SER A 572 22.46 43.38 -34.24
CA SER A 572 22.32 43.04 -35.69
C SER A 572 22.41 41.54 -36.07
N ALA A 573 21.62 40.91 -36.95
CA ALA A 573 20.52 41.24 -37.91
C ALA A 573 20.87 41.09 -39.40
N ASN A 574 20.39 40.00 -40.03
CA ASN A 574 20.08 39.78 -41.48
C ASN A 574 19.87 38.25 -41.70
N MET A 575 19.36 37.73 -42.84
CA MET A 575 18.19 38.02 -43.70
C MET A 575 18.23 37.07 -44.93
N SER A 576 17.08 36.76 -45.55
CA SER A 576 16.91 35.80 -46.70
C SER A 576 17.24 34.32 -46.39
N GLY A 577 16.68 33.30 -47.06
CA GLY A 577 15.63 33.15 -48.09
C GLY A 577 15.43 31.64 -48.40
N MET A 578 14.53 31.12 -49.25
CA MET A 578 13.45 31.71 -50.08
C MET A 578 12.56 30.57 -50.67
N ARG A 579 11.21 30.73 -50.74
CA ARG A 579 10.23 29.94 -51.58
C ARG A 579 10.07 28.43 -51.26
N SER A 580 9.02 27.69 -51.66
CA SER A 580 7.73 27.92 -52.38
C SER A 580 6.67 26.90 -51.87
N ARG A 581 5.32 27.03 -51.94
CA ARG A 581 4.28 27.97 -52.45
C ARG A 581 3.30 27.34 -53.49
N SER A 582 2.22 26.74 -52.99
CA SER A 582 0.89 26.50 -53.62
C SER A 582 -0.07 26.10 -52.49
N GLY A 583 -1.35 26.48 -52.36
CA GLY A 583 -2.40 26.82 -53.34
C GLY A 583 -3.49 25.71 -53.24
N SER A 584 -4.80 25.95 -53.03
CA SER A 584 -5.62 27.18 -53.16
C SER A 584 -6.81 27.26 -52.16
N GLN A 585 -7.57 28.36 -52.26
CA GLN A 585 -8.86 28.66 -51.59
C GLN A 585 -10.04 27.79 -52.20
N GLN A 586 -11.34 27.90 -51.86
CA GLN A 586 -12.13 29.04 -51.32
C GLN A 586 -13.55 28.67 -50.81
N SER A 587 -14.13 29.48 -49.90
CA SER A 587 -15.56 29.61 -49.53
C SER A 587 -16.30 28.42 -48.84
N GLY A 588 -17.32 28.60 -47.99
CA GLY A 588 -17.88 29.85 -47.41
C GLY A 588 -19.15 29.66 -46.54
N VAL A 589 -19.67 30.78 -45.99
CA VAL A 589 -21.01 30.96 -45.34
C VAL A 589 -21.20 30.45 -43.88
N ARG A 590 -21.94 31.25 -43.08
CA ARG A 590 -22.53 30.95 -41.74
C ARG A 590 -24.06 31.17 -41.81
N PRO A 591 -24.87 30.61 -40.89
CA PRO A 591 -25.21 31.31 -39.63
C PRO A 591 -25.02 30.38 -38.40
N ARG A 592 -24.72 30.83 -37.17
CA ARG A 592 -25.26 31.89 -36.31
C ARG A 592 -26.67 31.60 -35.75
N SER A 593 -26.71 31.09 -34.52
CA SER A 593 -27.84 31.19 -33.59
C SER A 593 -27.29 31.34 -32.16
N ASP A 594 -27.74 32.35 -31.43
CA ASP A 594 -27.47 32.51 -30.00
C ASP A 594 -28.21 31.41 -29.20
N SER A 595 -27.86 31.06 -27.95
CA SER A 595 -27.94 31.93 -26.78
C SER A 595 -27.60 31.14 -25.49
N GLY A 596 -27.66 31.80 -24.31
CA GLY A 596 -27.72 31.10 -23.02
C GLY A 596 -26.45 31.20 -22.16
N ALA A 597 -26.24 32.33 -21.48
CA ALA A 597 -25.14 32.52 -20.54
C ALA A 597 -25.62 32.85 -19.12
N GLN A 598 -25.49 31.90 -18.19
CA GLN A 598 -25.61 32.06 -16.73
C GLN A 598 -24.59 31.07 -16.09
N LYS A 599 -23.69 31.39 -15.15
CA LYS A 599 -23.68 32.27 -13.94
C LYS A 599 -24.75 31.87 -12.90
N ARG A 600 -24.45 31.71 -11.61
CA ARG A 600 -23.19 31.57 -10.83
C ARG A 600 -23.56 31.29 -9.34
N THR A 601 -22.61 30.85 -8.51
CA THR A 601 -22.50 31.21 -7.05
C THR A 601 -23.37 30.50 -5.97
N PHE A 602 -22.70 29.76 -5.08
CA PHE A 602 -22.97 29.51 -3.63
C PHE A 602 -24.23 28.67 -3.24
N LEU A 603 -24.40 28.14 -2.02
CA LEU A 603 -23.62 28.15 -0.76
C LEU A 603 -23.65 26.75 -0.08
N ALA A 604 -22.75 26.46 0.86
CA ALA A 604 -22.88 25.33 1.81
C ALA A 604 -23.59 25.75 3.11
N ILE A 605 -24.09 24.80 3.94
CA ILE A 605 -24.00 24.82 5.43
C ILE A 605 -24.68 23.61 6.14
N LEU A 606 -23.93 23.06 7.12
CA LEU A 606 -24.31 22.30 8.35
C LEU A 606 -24.98 20.91 8.35
N MET A 607 -24.81 20.31 9.54
CA MET A 607 -25.02 18.92 9.99
C MET A 607 -26.42 18.68 10.59
N GLY A 608 -26.79 17.41 10.78
CA GLY A 608 -27.88 17.00 11.67
C GLY A 608 -27.95 15.48 11.86
N GLU A 609 -27.93 15.02 13.11
CA GLU A 609 -28.35 13.67 13.55
C GLU A 609 -29.91 13.64 13.59
N ASP A 610 -30.66 12.54 13.73
CA ASP A 610 -30.50 11.39 14.64
C ASP A 610 -31.44 10.21 14.22
N SER A 611 -31.59 9.23 15.11
CA SER A 611 -32.12 7.87 15.02
C SER A 611 -33.65 7.69 14.93
N VAL A 612 -34.06 6.49 14.49
CA VAL A 612 -35.31 5.82 14.90
C VAL A 612 -35.04 4.34 15.19
N LEU A 613 -35.60 3.81 16.28
CA LEU A 613 -35.37 2.44 16.76
C LEU A 613 -36.66 1.60 16.83
N GLY A 614 -36.72 0.55 15.99
CA GLY A 614 -37.26 -0.80 16.30
C GLY A 614 -38.73 -1.04 16.66
N ARG A 615 -39.18 -2.29 16.46
CA ARG A 615 -40.17 -3.02 17.29
C ARG A 615 -40.07 -4.53 17.07
N ILE A 616 -40.52 -5.31 18.06
CA ILE A 616 -40.28 -6.77 18.17
C ILE A 616 -41.58 -7.50 18.56
N ARG A 617 -41.86 -8.65 17.91
CA ARG A 617 -42.52 -9.90 18.42
C ARG A 617 -42.76 -10.86 17.23
N ALA A 618 -42.52 -12.18 17.19
CA ALA A 618 -42.18 -13.28 18.13
C ALA A 618 -43.34 -14.26 18.45
N ARG A 619 -43.01 -15.58 18.53
CA ARG A 619 -43.84 -16.82 18.74
C ARG A 619 -44.22 -17.59 17.45
N ARG A 620 -44.43 -18.93 17.43
CA ARG A 620 -43.81 -20.10 18.14
C ARG A 620 -44.45 -21.42 17.63
N GLY A 621 -43.71 -22.54 17.60
CA GLY A 621 -44.20 -23.92 17.37
C GLY A 621 -43.69 -24.54 16.04
N THR A 622 -43.05 -25.72 15.93
CA THR A 622 -43.27 -27.12 16.42
C THR A 622 -44.39 -27.86 15.65
N THR A 623 -44.26 -29.10 15.13
CA THR A 623 -43.44 -30.28 15.51
C THR A 623 -43.08 -31.25 14.35
N SER A 624 -42.01 -32.06 14.51
CA SER A 624 -41.80 -33.46 14.00
C SER A 624 -41.83 -33.79 12.49
N SER A 625 -41.09 -34.78 11.94
CA SER A 625 -40.01 -35.66 12.48
C SER A 625 -39.30 -36.47 11.36
N ASN A 626 -38.15 -37.07 11.73
CA ASN A 626 -37.65 -38.41 11.35
C ASN A 626 -36.73 -38.66 10.13
N LYS A 627 -35.72 -39.50 10.41
CA LYS A 627 -34.95 -40.43 9.55
C LYS A 627 -33.85 -39.92 8.60
N SER A 628 -32.65 -39.78 9.17
CA SER A 628 -31.38 -40.30 8.61
C SER A 628 -31.34 -41.86 8.70
N PRO A 629 -30.25 -42.58 8.30
CA PRO A 629 -29.02 -42.15 7.63
C PRO A 629 -28.63 -43.02 6.39
N LEU A 630 -27.56 -42.64 5.69
CA LEU A 630 -26.37 -43.50 5.44
C LEU A 630 -25.33 -42.79 4.54
N ALA A 631 -24.06 -42.98 4.88
CA ALA A 631 -22.88 -42.87 4.01
C ALA A 631 -22.40 -44.33 3.72
N PRO A 632 -21.41 -44.62 2.85
CA PRO A 632 -20.16 -43.86 2.64
C PRO A 632 -20.25 -42.67 1.69
#